data_AF-A0A7U9XDL8-F1
#
_entry.id   AF-A0A7U9XDL8-F1
#
_cell.length_a   1.000
_cell.length_b   1.000
_cell.length_c   1.000
_cell.angle_alpha   90.00
_cell.angle_beta   90.00
_cell.angle_gamma   90.00
#
_symmetry.space_group_name_H-M   'P 1'
#
loop_
_entity.id
_entity.type
_entity.pdbx_description
1 polymer ?
#
loop_
_entity_poly.entity_id
_entity_poly.type
_entity_poly.pdbx_seq_one_letter_code
_entity_poly.pdbx_strand_id
1 'polypeptide(L)' 'MVNGQEWTVRAEEEQEILEPETLAKVVNISGVKLIVRKYEEE' A
#
# COMPACT_ATOMS: atom_id res chain seq x y z
N MET A 1 2.71 0.81 -8.41
CA MET A 1 2.43 2.01 -9.22
C MET A 1 0.95 2.34 -9.11
N VAL A 2 0.58 3.59 -8.85
CA VAL A 2 -0.84 4.02 -8.77
C VAL A 2 -1.07 5.06 -9.87
N ASN A 3 -2.00 4.79 -10.79
CA ASN A 3 -2.31 5.65 -11.94
C ASN A 3 -1.08 6.06 -12.77
N GLY A 4 -0.11 5.17 -12.97
CA GLY A 4 1.09 5.46 -13.75
C GLY A 4 2.20 6.22 -13.00
N GLN A 5 1.98 6.56 -11.73
CA GLN A 5 2.97 7.27 -10.90
C GLN A 5 3.51 6.38 -9.77
N GLU A 6 4.78 6.56 -9.42
CA GLU A 6 5.40 5.97 -8.24
C GLU A 6 5.08 6.78 -6.98
N TRP A 7 4.73 6.08 -5.91
CA TRP A 7 4.31 6.68 -4.64
C TRP A 7 5.06 6.03 -3.48
N THR A 8 5.32 6.82 -2.44
CA THR A 8 5.77 6.27 -1.15
C THR A 8 4.59 5.63 -0.45
N VAL A 9 4.70 4.34 -0.14
CA VAL A 9 3.66 3.58 0.55
C VAL A 9 4.16 3.12 1.92
N ARG A 10 3.24 2.94 2.87
CA ARG A 10 3.49 2.32 4.17
C ARG A 10 2.40 1.27 4.43
N ALA A 11 2.78 0.14 5.00
CA ALA A 11 1.80 -0.81 5.52
C ALA A 11 0.92 -0.15 6.61
N GLU A 12 -0.35 -0.53 6.68
CA GLU A 12 -1.25 -0.14 7.76
C GLU A 12 -0.73 -0.66 9.10
N GLU A 13 -0.31 -1.92 9.12
CA GLU A 13 0.28 -2.60 10.27
C GLU A 13 1.82 -2.44 10.25
N GLU A 14 2.42 -1.93 11.33
CA GLU A 14 3.85 -1.64 11.38
C GLU A 14 4.75 -2.89 11.28
N GLN A 15 4.20 -4.06 11.59
CA GLN A 15 4.89 -5.35 11.53
C GLN A 15 4.65 -6.10 10.22
N GLU A 16 3.79 -5.59 9.34
CA GLU A 16 3.48 -6.21 8.06
C GLU A 16 4.53 -5.83 7.01
N ILE A 17 5.16 -6.84 6.43
CA ILE A 17 6.06 -6.69 5.29
C ILE A 17 5.30 -7.09 4.03
N LEU A 18 5.11 -6.14 3.13
CA LEU A 18 4.54 -6.38 1.81
C LEU A 18 5.69 -6.64 0.84
N GLU A 19 5.75 -7.87 0.31
CA GLU A 19 6.73 -8.23 -0.71
C GLU A 19 6.53 -7.36 -1.96
N PRO A 20 7.62 -6.99 -2.66
CA PRO A 20 7.53 -6.27 -3.91
C PRO A 20 6.63 -7.03 -4.90
N GLU A 21 5.93 -6.29 -5.76
CA GLU A 21 4.98 -6.81 -6.76
C GLU A 21 3.70 -7.44 -6.19
N THR A 22 3.51 -7.46 -4.87
CA THR A 22 2.25 -7.87 -4.25
C THR A 22 1.16 -6.81 -4.45
N LEU A 23 -0.06 -7.26 -4.76
CA LEU A 23 -1.23 -6.37 -4.79
C LEU A 23 -1.60 -5.93 -3.37
N ALA A 24 -1.86 -4.63 -3.21
CA ALA A 24 -2.22 -4.03 -1.93
C ALA A 24 -3.41 -3.09 -2.12
N LYS A 25 -4.28 -3.00 -1.11
CA LYS A 25 -5.43 -2.11 -1.08
C LYS A 25 -5.05 -0.83 -0.35
N VAL A 26 -5.30 0.32 -0.97
CA VAL A 26 -5.17 1.63 -0.29
C VAL A 26 -6.31 1.79 0.70
N VAL A 27 -5.98 2.03 1.96
CA VAL A 27 -6.96 2.22 3.05
C VAL A 27 -6.95 3.64 3.59
N ASN A 28 -5.84 4.37 3.46
CA ASN A 28 -5.74 5.76 3.91
C ASN A 28 -4.68 6.54 3.10
N ILE A 29 -4.74 7.87 3.18
CA ILE A 29 -3.79 8.80 2.55
C ILE A 29 -3.33 9.81 3.60
N SER A 30 -2.01 9.92 3.80
CA SER A 30 -1.40 10.89 4.72
C SER A 30 -0.38 11.75 3.97
N GLY A 31 -0.83 12.93 3.53
CA GLY A 31 -0.04 13.84 2.69
C GLY A 31 0.34 13.16 1.36
N VAL A 32 1.64 12.87 1.19
CA VAL A 32 2.18 12.18 0.01
C VAL A 32 2.41 10.67 0.21
N LYS A 33 2.00 10.12 1.37
CA LYS A 33 2.16 8.70 1.70
C LYS A 33 0.82 7.98 1.61
N LEU A 34 0.80 6.86 0.87
CA LEU A 34 -0.35 5.95 0.86
C LEU A 34 -0.20 4.93 1.99
N ILE A 35 -1.26 4.72 2.76
CA ILE A 35 -1.34 3.62 3.71
C ILE A 35 -2.07 2.47 3.02
N VAL A 36 -1.42 1.33 2.97
CA VAL A 36 -1.89 0.16 2.23
C VAL A 36 -1.90 -1.07 3.13
N ARG A 37 -2.78 -2.02 2.82
CA ARG A 37 -2.78 -3.37 3.43
C ARG A 37 -2.70 -4.41 2.33
N LYS A 38 -2.25 -5.63 2.65
CA LYS A 38 -2.29 -6.74 1.70
C LYS A 38 -3.67 -6.89 1.07
N TYR A 39 -3.72 -7.08 -0.26
CA TYR A 39 -4.97 -7.38 -0.93
C TYR A 39 -5.32 -8.86 -0.70
N GLU A 40 -6.49 -9.11 -0.14
CA GLU A 40 -7.09 -10.44 -0.01
C GLU A 40 -8.32 -10.47 -0.92
N GLU A 41 -8.43 -11.51 -1.76
CA GLU A 41 -9.61 -11.75 -2.59
C GLU A 41 -10.77 -12.18 -1.68
N GLU A 42 -11.87 -11.41 -1.68
CA GLU A 42 -13.14 -11.77 -1.03
C GLU A 42 -13.99 -12.66 -1.95
#